data_AF-A0A7X6V4D3-F1
#
_entry.id   AF-A0A7X6V4D3-F1
#
_cell.length_a   1.000
_cell.length_b   1.000
_cell.length_c   1.000
_cell.angle_alpha   90.00
_cell.angle_beta   90.00
_cell.angle_gamma   90.00
#
_symmetry.space_group_name_H-M   'P 1'
#
loop_
_entity.id
_entity.type
_entity.pdbx_description
1 polymer ?
#
loop_
_entity_poly.entity_id
_entity_poly.type
_entity_poly.pdbx_seq_one_letter_code
_entity_poly.pdbx_strand_id
1 'polypeptide(L)'
;MLLSLNEDKSLQLEPYFVEKATEAGKHLLYLETMDYQLKRLFTYIGNSLPFNESLSIEEQAKELYNYAKSSSSGTPIPLLDSDEEKYMSQKLTEMECDPETYEMLVSKRNKKWIPKIVKQIHKEQTFIAVGVLHLVGEDSLIYLLRETGYEVSPVK
;
A
#
# COMPACT_ATOMS: atom_id res chain seq x y z
N MET A 1 -4.09 -16.05 20.05
CA MET A 1 -4.69 -17.25 19.41
C MET A 1 -3.89 -17.54 18.15
N LEU A 2 -3.50 -18.79 17.95
CA LEU A 2 -2.43 -19.26 17.06
C LEU A 2 -2.81 -19.27 15.58
N LEU A 3 -1.86 -18.90 14.70
CA LEU A 3 -1.29 -19.82 13.72
C LEU A 3 0.14 -19.37 13.36
N SER A 4 1.08 -20.29 13.52
CA SER A 4 2.46 -20.22 13.07
C SER A 4 2.53 -20.74 11.63
N LEU A 5 3.04 -19.93 10.72
CA LEU A 5 3.82 -20.39 9.57
C LEU A 5 5.06 -19.49 9.52
N ASN A 6 6.11 -19.87 10.25
CA ASN A 6 7.43 -19.34 9.99
C ASN A 6 7.93 -20.02 8.73
N GLU A 7 8.18 -19.24 7.68
CA GLU A 7 9.53 -19.13 7.12
C GLU A 7 9.57 -17.80 6.36
N ASP A 8 10.24 -16.87 7.02
CA ASP A 8 10.49 -15.49 6.64
C ASP A 8 9.37 -14.46 6.90
N LYS A 9 9.44 -13.83 8.08
CA LYS A 9 8.71 -12.59 8.38
C LYS A 9 9.06 -11.45 7.40
N SER A 10 10.09 -11.59 6.56
CA SER A 10 10.54 -10.56 5.60
C SER A 10 9.53 -10.25 4.49
N LEU A 11 8.57 -11.14 4.20
CA LEU A 11 7.69 -10.98 3.04
C LEU A 11 6.46 -10.10 3.29
N GLN A 12 6.12 -9.80 4.55
CA GLN A 12 4.99 -8.92 4.86
C GLN A 12 5.49 -7.64 5.54
N LEU A 13 5.74 -6.62 4.72
CA LEU A 13 6.26 -5.32 5.16
C LEU A 13 5.38 -4.66 6.24
N GLU A 14 4.05 -4.78 6.15
CA GLU A 14 3.14 -4.15 7.10
C GLU A 14 3.25 -4.74 8.52
N PRO A 15 3.09 -6.07 8.75
CA PRO A 15 3.36 -6.69 10.06
C PRO A 15 4.76 -6.38 10.60
N TYR A 16 5.78 -6.37 9.74
CA TYR A 16 7.14 -6.01 10.14
C TYR A 16 7.22 -4.60 10.73
N PHE A 17 6.65 -3.59 10.05
CA PHE A 17 6.67 -2.22 10.55
C PHE A 17 5.79 -2.02 11.78
N VAL A 18 4.65 -2.73 11.88
CA VAL A 18 3.81 -2.72 13.09
C VAL A 18 4.56 -3.31 14.29
N GLU A 19 5.26 -4.43 14.12
CA GLU A 19 6.10 -5.05 15.15
C GLU A 19 7.19 -4.06 15.59
N LYS A 20 7.94 -3.49 14.64
CA LYS A 20 9.03 -2.53 14.95
C LYS A 20 8.55 -1.26 15.64
N ALA A 21 7.42 -0.70 15.22
CA ALA A 21 6.83 0.47 15.85
C ALA A 21 6.38 0.16 17.29
N THR A 22 5.78 -1.02 17.51
CA THR A 22 5.34 -1.46 18.83
C THR A 22 6.51 -1.69 19.77
N GLU A 23 7.56 -2.40 19.32
CA GLU A 23 8.80 -2.62 20.08
C GLU A 23 9.48 -1.30 20.47
N ALA A 24 9.44 -0.30 19.58
CA ALA A 24 10.03 1.02 19.81
C ALA A 24 9.11 2.00 20.56
N GLY A 25 7.94 1.56 21.03
CA GLY A 25 6.97 2.41 21.74
C GLY A 25 6.45 3.59 20.91
N LYS A 26 6.43 3.46 19.58
CA LYS A 26 5.99 4.51 18.66
C LYS A 26 4.47 4.48 18.52
N HIS A 27 3.90 5.67 18.35
CA HIS A 27 2.48 5.81 18.09
C HIS A 27 2.15 5.34 16.67
N LEU A 28 1.28 4.33 16.57
CA LEU A 28 0.82 3.76 15.30
C LEU A 28 -0.43 4.49 14.81
N LEU A 29 -0.36 4.96 13.56
CA LEU A 29 -1.47 5.60 12.87
C LEU A 29 -1.68 4.94 11.51
N TYR A 30 -2.94 4.69 11.16
CA TYR A 30 -3.33 4.11 9.88
C TYR A 30 -3.93 5.17 8.96
N LEU A 31 -3.54 5.15 7.68
CA LEU A 31 -4.04 6.10 6.68
C LEU A 31 -5.50 5.81 6.28
N GLU A 32 -5.95 4.58 6.49
CA GLU A 32 -7.32 4.12 6.27
C GLU A 32 -7.69 2.97 7.21
N THR A 33 -8.96 2.56 7.20
CA THR A 33 -9.42 1.39 7.97
C THR A 33 -9.17 0.10 7.17
N MET A 34 -8.99 -1.00 7.90
CA MET A 34 -8.86 -2.34 7.31
C MET A 34 -10.04 -2.68 6.40
N ASP A 35 -11.27 -2.42 6.85
CA ASP A 35 -12.50 -2.66 6.06
C ASP A 35 -12.50 -1.90 4.75
N TYR A 36 -12.05 -0.63 4.78
CA TYR A 36 -11.96 0.18 3.58
C TYR A 36 -10.95 -0.48 2.62
N GLN A 37 -9.75 -0.82 3.09
CA GLN A 37 -8.69 -1.43 2.27
C GLN A 37 -9.12 -2.76 1.65
N LEU A 38 -9.61 -3.69 2.48
CA LEU A 38 -10.03 -5.02 2.04
C LEU A 38 -11.16 -4.93 1.02
N LYS A 39 -12.19 -4.10 1.25
CA LYS A 39 -13.30 -3.95 0.29
C LYS A 39 -12.83 -3.56 -1.11
N ARG A 40 -11.83 -2.69 -1.24
CA ARG A 40 -11.27 -2.31 -2.55
C ARG A 40 -10.45 -3.42 -3.19
N LEU A 41 -9.58 -4.07 -2.41
CA LEU A 41 -8.80 -5.20 -2.92
C LEU A 41 -9.71 -6.31 -3.40
N PHE A 42 -10.78 -6.57 -2.66
CA PHE A 42 -11.83 -7.49 -3.04
C PHE A 42 -12.67 -7.02 -4.22
N THR A 43 -12.91 -5.73 -4.41
CA THR A 43 -13.60 -5.24 -5.60
C THR A 43 -12.73 -5.44 -6.84
N TYR A 44 -11.43 -5.17 -6.73
CA TYR A 44 -10.46 -5.37 -7.80
C TYR A 44 -10.31 -6.84 -8.17
N ILE A 45 -10.10 -7.71 -7.18
CA ILE A 45 -10.02 -9.16 -7.37
C ILE A 45 -11.42 -9.75 -7.63
N GLY A 46 -12.46 -8.99 -7.31
CA GLY A 46 -13.89 -9.29 -7.42
C GLY A 46 -14.34 -9.74 -8.79
N ASN A 47 -13.66 -9.23 -9.81
CA ASN A 47 -13.81 -9.66 -11.20
C ASN A 47 -13.29 -11.09 -11.45
N SER A 48 -12.64 -11.71 -10.46
CA SER A 48 -12.09 -13.09 -10.45
C SER A 48 -12.50 -13.93 -9.22
N LEU A 49 -12.96 -13.32 -8.11
CA LEU A 49 -13.50 -13.99 -6.91
C LEU A 49 -14.76 -13.26 -6.44
N PRO A 50 -15.93 -13.91 -6.30
CA PRO A 50 -17.14 -13.20 -5.87
C PRO A 50 -16.96 -12.65 -4.44
N PHE A 51 -16.96 -11.32 -4.30
CA PHE A 51 -17.03 -10.67 -3.00
C PHE A 51 -18.31 -11.10 -2.31
N ASN A 52 -18.19 -11.87 -1.22
CA ASN A 52 -19.33 -12.34 -0.45
C ASN A 52 -19.45 -11.51 0.84
N GLU A 53 -20.38 -10.56 0.84
CA GLU A 53 -20.72 -9.73 2.01
C GLU A 53 -21.14 -10.55 3.25
N SER A 54 -21.42 -11.85 3.09
CA SER A 54 -21.76 -12.76 4.19
C SER A 54 -20.53 -13.32 4.91
N LEU A 55 -19.32 -13.18 4.35
CA LEU A 55 -18.08 -13.64 4.99
C LEU A 55 -17.58 -12.62 6.01
N SER A 56 -17.00 -13.10 7.11
CA SER A 56 -16.27 -12.25 8.05
C SER A 56 -15.03 -11.62 7.39
N ILE A 57 -14.53 -10.53 7.98
CA ILE A 57 -13.27 -9.87 7.57
C ILE A 57 -12.10 -10.87 7.57
N GLU A 58 -12.09 -11.80 8.51
CA GLU A 58 -11.04 -12.81 8.67
C GLU A 58 -11.06 -13.85 7.55
N GLU A 59 -12.25 -14.28 7.13
CA GLU A 59 -12.44 -15.20 6.01
C GLU A 59 -12.08 -14.55 4.69
N GLN A 60 -12.52 -13.30 4.50
CA GLN A 60 -12.12 -12.47 3.37
C GLN A 60 -10.58 -12.32 3.34
N ALA A 61 -9.94 -11.90 4.42
CA ALA A 61 -8.47 -11.77 4.43
C ALA A 61 -7.72 -13.06 4.02
N LYS A 62 -8.25 -14.24 4.41
CA LYS A 62 -7.68 -15.54 4.03
C LYS A 62 -7.82 -15.85 2.53
N GLU A 63 -8.98 -15.59 1.94
CA GLU A 63 -9.18 -15.81 0.50
C GLU A 63 -8.27 -14.92 -0.33
N LEU A 64 -8.17 -13.64 0.05
CA LEU A 64 -7.28 -12.67 -0.56
C LEU A 64 -5.82 -13.14 -0.50
N TYR A 65 -5.38 -13.60 0.67
CA TYR A 65 -4.02 -14.12 0.85
C TYR A 65 -3.72 -15.31 -0.06
N ASN A 66 -4.65 -16.26 -0.18
CA ASN A 66 -4.47 -17.44 -1.02
C ASN A 66 -4.38 -17.07 -2.51
N TYR A 67 -5.21 -16.11 -2.97
CA TYR A 67 -5.16 -15.61 -4.34
C TYR A 67 -3.87 -14.83 -4.64
N ALA A 68 -3.43 -13.98 -3.71
CA ALA A 68 -2.17 -13.25 -3.85
C ALA A 68 -0.99 -14.22 -3.95
N LYS A 69 -0.97 -15.27 -3.11
CA LYS A 69 0.08 -16.30 -3.10
C LYS A 69 0.13 -17.12 -4.39
N SER A 70 -1.02 -17.44 -4.98
CA SER A 70 -1.06 -18.16 -6.27
C SER A 70 -0.66 -17.27 -7.45
N SER A 71 -0.84 -15.95 -7.32
CA SER A 71 -0.53 -14.96 -8.37
C SER A 71 0.87 -14.35 -8.24
N SER A 72 1.50 -14.43 -7.07
CA SER A 72 2.80 -13.83 -6.78
C SER A 72 3.96 -14.66 -7.36
N SER A 73 4.22 -14.47 -8.65
CA SER A 73 5.49 -14.83 -9.31
C SER A 73 6.37 -13.59 -9.55
N GLY A 74 6.18 -12.54 -8.75
CA GLY A 74 6.81 -11.23 -8.96
C GLY A 74 8.28 -11.19 -8.57
N THR A 75 9.13 -10.68 -9.47
CA THR A 75 10.52 -10.32 -9.22
C THR A 75 10.64 -9.25 -8.13
N PRO A 76 11.66 -9.30 -7.24
CA PRO A 76 11.95 -8.24 -6.29
C PRO A 76 12.09 -6.88 -6.97
N ILE A 77 11.48 -5.85 -6.40
CA ILE A 77 11.52 -4.48 -6.93
C ILE A 77 12.68 -3.74 -6.25
N PRO A 78 13.64 -3.16 -7.02
CA PRO A 78 14.73 -2.34 -6.50
C PRO A 78 14.26 -1.05 -5.81
N LEU A 79 15.15 -0.41 -5.08
CA LEU A 79 14.89 0.72 -4.20
C LEU A 79 14.86 2.06 -4.99
N LEU A 80 13.66 2.57 -5.28
CA LEU A 80 13.40 3.75 -6.13
C LEU A 80 14.41 4.92 -6.00
N ASP A 81 15.26 5.10 -7.00
CA ASP A 81 15.89 6.39 -7.36
C ASP A 81 15.10 7.15 -8.46
N SER A 82 15.60 8.31 -8.92
CA SER A 82 14.92 9.15 -9.92
C SER A 82 14.78 8.50 -11.30
N ASP A 83 15.71 7.64 -11.70
CA ASP A 83 15.64 6.90 -12.97
C ASP A 83 14.73 5.67 -12.80
N GLU A 84 14.68 5.12 -11.61
CA GLU A 84 13.79 4.03 -11.23
C GLU A 84 12.33 4.45 -11.05
N GLU A 85 12.03 5.70 -10.67
CA GLU A 85 10.65 6.24 -10.69
C GLU A 85 10.06 6.18 -12.11
N LYS A 86 10.89 6.52 -13.11
CA LYS A 86 10.52 6.43 -14.53
C LYS A 86 10.40 4.99 -15.01
N TYR A 87 11.33 4.11 -14.61
CA TYR A 87 11.28 2.68 -14.90
C TYR A 87 10.05 2.00 -14.27
N MET A 88 9.72 2.35 -13.03
CA MET A 88 8.55 1.84 -12.31
C MET A 88 7.26 2.41 -12.85
N SER A 89 7.23 3.69 -13.26
CA SER A 89 6.11 4.25 -14.01
C SER A 89 5.88 3.47 -15.29
N GLN A 90 6.94 3.11 -16.02
CA GLN A 90 6.85 2.31 -17.23
C GLN A 90 6.35 0.88 -16.93
N LYS A 91 6.90 0.19 -15.93
CA LYS A 91 6.47 -1.17 -15.52
C LYS A 91 5.06 -1.22 -14.95
N LEU A 92 4.62 -0.19 -14.23
CA LEU A 92 3.24 -0.07 -13.76
C LEU A 92 2.27 0.37 -14.84
N THR A 93 2.75 1.01 -15.91
CA THR A 93 1.96 1.25 -17.14
C THR A 93 1.85 -0.04 -17.96
N GLU A 94 2.85 -0.93 -17.89
CA GLU A 94 2.80 -2.29 -18.46
C GLU A 94 1.89 -3.24 -17.66
N MET A 95 1.71 -3.01 -16.35
CA MET A 95 0.53 -3.52 -15.65
C MET A 95 -0.67 -2.77 -16.23
N GLU A 96 -1.39 -3.39 -17.16
CA GLU A 96 -2.65 -2.88 -17.72
C GLU A 96 -3.70 -2.70 -16.61
N CYS A 97 -3.55 -1.66 -15.81
CA CYS A 97 -4.50 -1.22 -14.81
C CYS A 97 -5.40 -0.20 -15.50
N ASP A 98 -6.65 -0.57 -15.72
CA ASP A 98 -7.61 0.34 -16.32
C ASP A 98 -7.77 1.61 -15.45
N PRO A 99 -8.15 2.76 -16.04
CA PRO A 99 -8.24 4.01 -15.31
C PRO A 99 -9.17 3.97 -14.09
N GLU A 100 -10.24 3.18 -14.12
CA GLU A 100 -11.19 3.06 -13.01
C GLU A 100 -10.56 2.30 -11.84
N THR A 101 -9.87 1.20 -12.12
CA THR A 101 -9.09 0.45 -11.14
C THR A 101 -7.97 1.31 -10.55
N TYR A 102 -7.22 2.05 -11.36
CA TYR A 102 -6.18 2.95 -10.87
C TYR A 102 -6.76 4.04 -9.96
N GLU A 103 -7.89 4.63 -10.37
CA GLU A 103 -8.57 5.65 -9.58
C GLU A 103 -9.01 5.11 -8.21
N MET A 104 -9.59 3.90 -8.19
CA MET A 104 -10.06 3.22 -6.99
C MET A 104 -8.91 2.80 -6.06
N LEU A 105 -7.88 2.14 -6.60
CA LEU A 105 -6.80 1.53 -5.83
C LEU A 105 -5.70 2.52 -5.44
N VAL A 106 -5.54 3.64 -6.15
CA VAL A 106 -4.44 4.58 -5.93
C VAL A 106 -4.96 6.00 -5.77
N SER A 107 -5.47 6.63 -6.84
CA SER A 107 -5.72 8.08 -6.88
C SER A 107 -6.62 8.59 -5.75
N LYS A 108 -7.80 7.99 -5.58
CA LYS A 108 -8.76 8.40 -4.54
C LYS A 108 -8.22 8.20 -3.13
N ARG A 109 -7.37 7.19 -2.91
CA ARG A 109 -6.77 6.91 -1.60
C ARG A 109 -5.68 7.90 -1.28
N ASN A 110 -4.75 8.13 -2.22
CA ASN A 110 -3.67 9.09 -2.07
C ASN A 110 -4.22 10.50 -1.75
N LYS A 111 -5.21 10.96 -2.52
CA LYS A 111 -5.88 12.26 -2.28
C LYS A 111 -6.53 12.35 -0.89
N LYS A 112 -7.09 11.26 -0.37
CA LYS A 112 -7.63 11.19 1.01
C LYS A 112 -6.56 11.13 2.09
N TRP A 113 -5.40 10.57 1.79
CA TRP A 113 -4.31 10.40 2.74
C TRP A 113 -3.49 11.69 2.93
N ILE A 114 -3.33 12.52 1.89
CA ILE A 114 -2.51 13.74 1.94
C ILE A 114 -2.85 14.65 3.12
N PRO A 115 -4.11 15.02 3.41
CA PRO A 115 -4.42 15.85 4.57
C PRO A 115 -4.04 15.21 5.91
N LYS A 116 -4.15 13.88 6.03
CA LYS A 116 -3.75 13.14 7.24
C LYS A 116 -2.24 13.13 7.40
N ILE A 117 -1.52 12.89 6.30
CA ILE A 117 -0.06 12.91 6.24
C ILE A 117 0.46 14.30 6.62
N VAL A 118 -0.01 15.36 5.94
CA VAL A 118 0.37 16.75 6.19
C VAL A 118 0.14 17.15 7.65
N LYS A 119 -1.03 16.82 8.19
CA LYS A 119 -1.34 17.08 9.60
C LYS A 119 -0.35 16.39 10.55
N GLN A 120 0.02 15.16 10.25
CA GLN A 120 0.85 14.34 11.11
C GLN A 120 2.34 14.74 11.04
N ILE A 121 2.88 15.01 9.85
CA ILE A 121 4.26 15.47 9.67
C ILE A 121 4.50 16.86 10.26
N HIS A 122 3.47 17.71 10.35
CA HIS A 122 3.53 18.99 11.07
C HIS A 122 3.58 18.82 12.59
N LYS A 123 3.05 17.71 13.11
CA LYS A 123 3.00 17.44 14.54
C LYS A 123 4.30 16.80 15.04
N GLU A 124 4.83 15.83 14.31
CA GLU A 124 6.02 15.08 14.72
C GLU A 124 6.73 14.40 13.54
N GLN A 125 8.01 14.06 13.74
CA GLN A 125 8.76 13.27 12.77
C GLN A 125 8.05 11.92 12.56
N THR A 126 7.65 11.66 11.32
CA THR A 126 6.76 10.56 10.98
C THR A 126 7.39 9.68 9.91
N PHE A 127 7.39 8.38 10.16
CA PHE A 127 7.69 7.36 9.14
C PHE A 127 6.38 6.86 8.52
N ILE A 128 6.31 6.80 7.20
CA ILE A 128 5.10 6.43 6.45
C ILE A 128 5.44 5.23 5.58
N ALA A 129 4.83 4.08 5.87
CA ALA A 129 4.97 2.87 5.07
C ALA A 129 3.75 2.70 4.14
N VAL A 130 3.99 2.55 2.84
CA VAL A 130 2.96 2.32 1.81
C VAL A 130 3.46 1.35 0.75
N GLY A 131 2.53 0.72 0.03
CA GLY A 131 2.88 -0.10 -1.14
C GLY A 131 3.40 0.75 -2.31
N VAL A 132 4.27 0.16 -3.14
CA VAL A 132 4.95 0.84 -4.25
C VAL A 132 4.00 1.53 -5.24
N LEU A 133 2.82 0.96 -5.46
CA LEU A 133 1.75 1.53 -6.29
C LEU A 133 1.34 2.95 -5.87
N HIS A 134 1.54 3.31 -4.60
CA HIS A 134 1.19 4.64 -4.09
C HIS A 134 2.25 5.72 -4.36
N LEU A 135 3.44 5.32 -4.83
CA LEU A 135 4.59 6.22 -5.01
C LEU A 135 4.83 6.61 -6.47
N VAL A 136 4.03 6.10 -7.41
CA VAL A 136 4.30 6.24 -8.85
C VAL A 136 3.14 6.90 -9.60
N GLY A 137 3.46 7.79 -10.55
CA GLY A 137 2.50 8.51 -11.39
C GLY A 137 2.09 9.89 -10.86
N GLU A 138 1.25 10.58 -11.63
CA GLU A 138 0.81 11.97 -11.36
C GLU A 138 -0.11 12.09 -10.13
N ASP A 139 -0.74 11.00 -9.69
CA ASP A 139 -1.53 10.96 -8.46
C ASP A 139 -0.76 10.30 -7.29
N SER A 140 0.56 10.13 -7.41
CA SER A 140 1.40 9.54 -6.36
C SER A 140 1.49 10.42 -5.11
N LEU A 141 1.79 9.81 -3.96
CA LEU A 141 2.07 10.56 -2.74
C LEU A 141 3.25 11.52 -2.89
N ILE A 142 4.28 11.14 -3.65
CA ILE A 142 5.45 11.99 -3.92
C ILE A 142 5.02 13.23 -4.70
N TYR A 143 4.28 13.05 -5.80
CA TYR A 143 3.79 14.16 -6.61
C TYR A 143 2.86 15.08 -5.79
N LEU A 144 1.88 14.51 -5.11
CA LEU A 144 0.92 15.29 -4.34
C LEU A 144 1.56 16.05 -3.17
N LEU A 145 2.58 15.48 -2.52
CA LEU A 145 3.32 16.20 -1.48
C LEU A 145 4.09 17.39 -2.07
N ARG A 146 4.73 17.22 -3.23
CA ARG A 146 5.41 18.31 -3.95
C ARG A 146 4.44 19.43 -4.33
N GLU A 147 3.25 19.09 -4.83
CA GLU A 147 2.18 20.06 -5.13
C GLU A 147 1.72 20.84 -3.90
N THR A 148 1.79 20.24 -2.71
CA THR A 148 1.50 20.94 -1.44
C THR A 148 2.67 21.78 -0.90
N GLY A 149 3.77 21.89 -1.66
CA GLY A 149 4.93 22.74 -1.33
C GLY A 149 6.03 22.04 -0.55
N TYR A 150 6.02 20.71 -0.45
CA TYR A 150 7.08 19.95 0.22
C TYR A 150 8.20 19.56 -0.74
N GLU A 151 9.43 19.65 -0.25
CA GLU A 151 10.56 18.98 -0.90
C GLU A 151 10.55 17.50 -0.53
N VAL A 152 10.57 16.63 -1.55
CA VAL A 152 10.60 15.18 -1.38
C VAL A 152 11.79 14.64 -2.15
N SER A 153 12.76 14.10 -1.41
CA SER A 153 14.01 13.55 -1.92
C SER A 153 14.19 12.09 -1.47
N PRO A 154 14.77 11.21 -2.32
CA PRO A 154 15.16 9.88 -1.88
C PRO A 154 16.23 9.97 -0.79
N VAL A 155 16.19 9.03 0.15
CA VAL A 155 17.26 8.85 1.14
C VAL A 155 18.35 8.00 0.50
N LYS A 156 19.59 8.47 0.56
CA LYS A 156 20.78 7.78 0.04
C LYS A 156 21.42 6.87 1.09
#